data_AF-A0A545SUU1-F1
#
_entry.id   AF-A0A545SUU1-F1
#
_cell.length_a   1.000
_cell.length_b   1.000
_cell.length_c   1.000
_cell.angle_alpha   90.00
_cell.angle_beta   90.00
_cell.angle_gamma   90.00
#
_symmetry.space_group_name_H-M   'P 1'
#
loop_
_entity.id
_entity.type
_entity.pdbx_description
1 polymer ?
#
loop_
_entity_poly.entity_id
_entity_poly.type
_entity_poly.pdbx_seq_one_letter_code
_entity_poly.pdbx_strand_id
1 'polypeptide(L)'
;MHKSAKPTVTHQQLLSLIPTGPTWQPDWTAIWSLWPELAVLDDCPQDPIHHAEGNAGIHTRMVVEAIVADEEWRSLPPIDQSYLFWAAVLHDIGKPAVTKHEENGRISSRGHSRVGASIARQLLWHAGSPFAWREALCGIINQHQLPFWLIERDDPERLAIETSWRCRPDYLCLHAKADALGRTCQDKQTILESVDLATATFEEAGCSDRPFPFANDESRVSYFDLPDRDPHYAAHEEFRCSVTVMSGLPGVGKDTWIANNRTHHPVVSLDLIREEFGVSATDNQGQVIQAAHERAREHLRAGTDFVWNATNVTRQNRSKILRLLRDYDAYIEIAYVEVGPEQLHQQNRGRSDAVPDAVIDHLAKKLEPPETWEAHRIIGDVL
;
A
#
# COMPACT_ATOMS: atom_id res chain seq x y z
N MET A 1 -37.52 -7.45 -11.14
CA MET A 1 -36.88 -6.17 -11.50
C MET A 1 -35.38 -6.38 -11.48
N HIS A 2 -34.75 -6.56 -12.64
CA HIS A 2 -33.30 -6.49 -12.74
C HIS A 2 -32.90 -5.06 -12.36
N LYS A 3 -32.28 -4.87 -11.19
CA LYS A 3 -31.52 -3.64 -10.96
C LYS A 3 -30.48 -3.62 -12.08
N SER A 4 -30.59 -2.64 -12.98
CA SER A 4 -29.52 -2.32 -13.92
C SER A 4 -28.24 -2.24 -13.11
N ALA A 5 -27.33 -3.20 -13.30
CA ALA A 5 -26.03 -3.15 -12.65
C ALA A 5 -25.39 -1.86 -13.13
N LYS A 6 -25.11 -0.93 -12.20
CA LYS A 6 -24.30 0.23 -12.55
C LYS A 6 -23.03 -0.28 -13.24
N PRO A 7 -22.62 0.31 -14.37
CA PRO A 7 -21.40 -0.11 -15.04
C PRO A 7 -20.25 -0.04 -14.03
N THR A 8 -19.55 -1.15 -13.84
CA THR A 8 -18.37 -1.22 -13.00
C THR A 8 -17.31 -0.33 -13.61
N VAL A 9 -16.71 0.57 -12.81
CA VAL A 9 -15.58 1.39 -13.23
C VAL A 9 -14.47 0.47 -13.73
N THR A 10 -13.82 0.81 -14.84
CA THR A 10 -12.73 0.00 -15.42
C THR A 10 -11.43 0.80 -15.50
N HIS A 11 -10.28 0.11 -15.49
CA HIS A 11 -8.98 0.74 -15.65
C HIS A 11 -8.89 1.58 -16.94
N GLN A 12 -9.45 1.11 -18.06
CA GLN A 12 -9.48 1.86 -19.32
C GLN A 12 -10.30 3.15 -19.19
N GLN A 13 -11.41 3.12 -18.44
CA GLN A 13 -12.19 4.33 -18.15
C GLN A 13 -11.36 5.32 -17.33
N LEU A 14 -10.62 4.86 -16.32
CA LEU A 14 -9.73 5.72 -15.52
C LEU A 14 -8.68 6.41 -16.37
N LEU A 15 -8.05 5.69 -17.29
CA LEU A 15 -7.06 6.27 -18.20
C LEU A 15 -7.69 7.28 -19.17
N SER A 16 -8.91 7.03 -19.63
CA SER A 16 -9.61 7.93 -20.57
C SER A 16 -10.01 9.28 -19.97
N LEU A 17 -10.04 9.39 -18.64
CA LEU A 17 -10.41 10.60 -17.90
C LEU A 17 -9.22 11.49 -17.56
N ILE A 18 -8.00 11.07 -17.88
CA ILE A 18 -6.81 11.89 -17.68
C ILE A 18 -6.83 13.02 -18.73
N PRO A 19 -6.75 14.29 -18.31
CA PRO A 19 -6.75 15.41 -19.24
C PRO A 19 -5.57 15.32 -20.21
N THR A 20 -5.82 15.61 -21.48
CA THR A 20 -4.79 15.65 -22.53
C THR A 20 -4.72 17.03 -23.16
N GLY A 21 -3.55 17.35 -23.70
CA GLY A 21 -3.31 18.61 -24.42
C GLY A 21 -4.08 18.70 -25.74
N PRO A 22 -4.39 19.92 -26.21
CA PRO A 22 -4.02 21.21 -25.62
C PRO A 22 -5.00 21.70 -24.53
N THR A 23 -6.12 21.02 -24.31
CA THR A 23 -7.20 21.53 -23.46
C THR A 23 -6.88 21.44 -21.97
N TRP A 24 -6.28 20.32 -21.52
CA TRP A 24 -5.88 20.11 -20.12
C TRP A 24 -6.99 20.46 -19.10
N GLN A 25 -8.22 19.98 -19.34
CA GLN A 25 -9.36 20.19 -18.45
C GLN A 25 -9.88 18.86 -17.91
N PRO A 26 -9.99 18.69 -16.58
CA PRO A 26 -10.69 17.55 -15.97
C PRO A 26 -12.18 17.56 -16.28
N ASP A 27 -12.73 16.40 -16.68
CA ASP A 27 -14.18 16.20 -16.71
C ASP A 27 -14.69 15.88 -15.31
N TRP A 28 -15.02 16.92 -14.55
CA TRP A 28 -15.50 16.77 -13.18
C TRP A 28 -16.76 15.94 -13.05
N THR A 29 -17.67 16.00 -14.03
CA THR A 29 -18.91 15.23 -13.97
C THR A 29 -18.62 13.74 -14.13
N ALA A 30 -17.74 13.38 -15.07
CA ALA A 30 -17.35 12.00 -15.28
C ALA A 30 -16.51 11.45 -14.11
N ILE A 31 -15.52 12.20 -13.61
CA ILE A 31 -14.65 11.77 -12.51
C ILE A 31 -15.45 11.57 -11.22
N TRP A 32 -16.24 12.57 -10.80
CA TRP A 32 -16.94 12.54 -9.51
C TRP A 32 -18.11 11.55 -9.47
N SER A 33 -18.53 11.02 -10.62
CA SER A 33 -19.59 10.00 -10.72
C SER A 33 -19.07 8.56 -10.73
N LEU A 34 -17.74 8.35 -10.78
CA LEU A 34 -17.13 7.02 -10.77
C LEU A 34 -17.47 6.24 -9.49
N TRP A 35 -17.30 6.89 -8.35
CA TRP A 35 -17.41 6.26 -7.04
C TRP A 35 -18.17 7.14 -6.06
N PRO A 36 -19.17 6.60 -5.33
CA PRO A 36 -19.86 7.32 -4.27
C PRO A 36 -18.92 7.93 -3.23
N GLU A 37 -17.77 7.29 -2.98
CA GLU A 37 -16.72 7.75 -2.07
C GLU A 37 -16.21 9.16 -2.40
N LEU A 38 -16.16 9.53 -3.69
CA LEU A 38 -15.77 10.88 -4.11
C LEU A 38 -16.83 11.92 -3.74
N ALA A 39 -18.11 11.60 -3.95
CA ALA A 39 -19.21 12.49 -3.60
C ALA A 39 -19.26 12.80 -2.08
N VAL A 40 -18.88 11.84 -1.23
CA VAL A 40 -18.82 12.04 0.22
C VAL A 40 -17.80 13.12 0.63
N LEU A 41 -16.79 13.40 -0.19
CA LEU A 41 -15.82 14.47 0.09
C LEU A 41 -16.45 15.86 0.08
N ASP A 42 -17.53 16.07 -0.68
CA ASP A 42 -18.23 17.35 -0.75
C ASP A 42 -18.95 17.70 0.57
N ASP A 43 -19.20 16.71 1.42
CA ASP A 43 -19.81 16.89 2.75
C ASP A 43 -18.78 16.81 3.88
N CYS A 44 -17.52 16.48 3.59
CA CYS A 44 -16.48 16.33 4.61
C CYS A 44 -15.87 17.69 4.98
N PRO A 45 -16.15 18.24 6.18
CA PRO A 45 -15.63 19.54 6.57
C PRO A 45 -14.12 19.47 6.78
N GLN A 46 -13.46 20.61 6.58
CA GLN A 46 -12.05 20.79 6.89
C GLN A 46 -11.84 21.94 7.86
N ASP A 47 -10.64 22.01 8.42
CA ASP A 47 -10.27 23.07 9.33
C ASP A 47 -10.20 24.43 8.61
N PRO A 48 -10.99 25.44 8.99
CA PRO A 48 -11.10 26.69 8.24
C PRO A 48 -9.84 27.56 8.26
N ILE A 49 -8.85 27.26 9.12
CA ILE A 49 -7.57 27.97 9.16
C ILE A 49 -6.61 27.39 8.12
N HIS A 50 -6.55 26.06 8.02
CA HIS A 50 -5.67 25.37 7.06
C HIS A 50 -6.32 25.14 5.69
N HIS A 51 -7.65 25.17 5.64
CA HIS A 51 -8.48 24.88 4.47
C HIS A 51 -9.65 25.87 4.36
N ALA A 52 -9.36 27.15 4.16
CA ALA A 52 -10.40 28.18 4.02
C ALA A 52 -11.24 28.02 2.74
N GLU A 53 -10.82 27.17 1.80
CA GLU A 53 -11.58 26.77 0.61
C GLU A 53 -12.85 25.97 0.94
N GLY A 54 -12.94 25.37 2.14
CA GLY A 54 -14.14 24.70 2.61
C GLY A 54 -13.96 23.21 2.86
N ASN A 55 -14.58 22.36 2.02
CA ASN A 55 -14.65 20.91 2.25
C ASN A 55 -13.52 20.15 1.50
N ALA A 56 -13.40 18.85 1.80
CA ALA A 56 -12.41 17.97 1.18
C ALA A 56 -12.59 17.85 -0.34
N GLY A 57 -13.82 17.90 -0.84
CA GLY A 57 -14.11 17.82 -2.27
C GLY A 57 -13.66 19.05 -3.04
N ILE A 58 -13.88 20.26 -2.52
CA ILE A 58 -13.40 21.52 -3.12
C ILE A 58 -11.87 21.50 -3.18
N HIS A 59 -11.22 21.18 -2.06
CA HIS A 59 -9.77 21.06 -1.98
C HIS A 59 -9.22 20.07 -3.00
N THR A 60 -9.75 18.84 -3.04
CA THR A 60 -9.31 17.81 -4.00
C THR A 60 -9.38 18.30 -5.45
N ARG A 61 -10.43 19.02 -5.84
CA ARG A 61 -10.54 19.59 -7.19
C ARG A 61 -9.46 20.65 -7.46
N MET A 62 -9.19 21.52 -6.49
CA MET A 62 -8.12 22.51 -6.59
C MET A 62 -6.72 21.88 -6.70
N VAL A 63 -6.46 20.79 -5.98
CA VAL A 63 -5.19 20.04 -6.07
C VAL A 63 -5.01 19.43 -7.46
N VAL A 64 -6.04 18.79 -8.00
CA VAL A 64 -6.00 18.22 -9.35
C VAL A 64 -5.86 19.31 -10.42
N GLU A 65 -6.53 20.45 -10.27
CA GLU A 65 -6.36 21.60 -11.17
C GLU A 65 -4.92 22.12 -11.13
N ALA A 66 -4.30 22.18 -9.94
CA ALA A 66 -2.88 22.54 -9.80
C ALA A 66 -1.96 21.53 -10.49
N ILE A 67 -2.19 20.21 -10.35
CA ILE A 67 -1.45 19.17 -11.08
C ILE A 67 -1.58 19.35 -12.59
N VAL A 68 -2.80 19.50 -13.09
CA VAL A 68 -3.08 19.56 -14.53
C VAL A 68 -2.56 20.87 -15.15
N ALA A 69 -2.40 21.92 -14.35
CA ALA A 69 -1.77 23.18 -14.75
C ALA A 69 -0.23 23.12 -14.78
N ASP A 70 0.38 22.21 -14.02
CA ASP A 70 1.83 22.15 -13.84
C ASP A 70 2.55 21.64 -15.12
N GLU A 71 3.58 22.37 -15.54
CA GLU A 71 4.33 22.08 -16.76
C GLU A 71 5.20 20.82 -16.64
N GLU A 72 5.72 20.54 -15.45
CA GLU A 72 6.51 19.34 -15.18
C GLU A 72 5.61 18.11 -15.34
N TRP A 73 4.43 18.10 -14.72
CA TRP A 73 3.45 17.02 -14.90
C TRP A 73 3.07 16.82 -16.38
N ARG A 74 2.81 17.90 -17.12
CA ARG A 74 2.48 17.83 -18.56
C ARG A 74 3.61 17.26 -19.42
N SER A 75 4.86 17.37 -18.95
CA SER A 75 6.04 16.83 -19.65
C SER A 75 6.32 15.35 -19.34
N LEU A 76 5.70 14.80 -18.28
CA LEU A 76 5.88 13.41 -17.89
C LEU A 76 5.33 12.43 -18.94
N PRO A 77 5.86 11.20 -19.01
CA PRO A 77 5.25 10.13 -19.79
C PRO A 77 3.79 9.88 -19.38
N PRO A 78 2.91 9.45 -20.30
CA PRO A 78 1.48 9.27 -20.00
C PRO A 78 1.17 8.35 -18.82
N ILE A 79 2.01 7.32 -18.60
CA ILE A 79 1.87 6.42 -17.46
C ILE A 79 2.17 7.14 -16.13
N ASP A 80 3.18 8.00 -16.10
CA ASP A 80 3.54 8.76 -14.90
C ASP A 80 2.53 9.86 -14.60
N GLN A 81 2.03 10.53 -15.65
CA GLN A 81 0.88 11.45 -15.54
C GLN A 81 -0.31 10.78 -14.86
N SER A 82 -0.59 9.53 -15.24
CA SER A 82 -1.71 8.77 -14.69
C SER A 82 -1.56 8.46 -13.19
N TYR A 83 -0.34 8.18 -12.70
CA TYR A 83 -0.10 7.95 -11.28
C TYR A 83 -0.42 9.20 -10.46
N LEU A 84 0.14 10.34 -10.86
CA LEU A 84 -0.01 11.60 -10.14
C LEU A 84 -1.43 12.14 -10.20
N PHE A 85 -2.08 12.04 -11.36
CA PHE A 85 -3.46 12.48 -11.53
C PHE A 85 -4.40 11.70 -10.61
N TRP A 86 -4.32 10.37 -10.62
CA TRP A 86 -5.19 9.54 -9.78
C TRP A 86 -4.80 9.57 -8.29
N ALA A 87 -3.52 9.78 -7.96
CA ALA A 87 -3.11 10.10 -6.59
C ALA A 87 -3.77 11.38 -6.11
N ALA A 88 -3.75 12.47 -6.90
CA ALA A 88 -4.38 13.74 -6.56
C ALA A 88 -5.90 13.62 -6.37
N VAL A 89 -6.59 12.89 -7.25
CA VAL A 89 -8.05 12.64 -7.12
C VAL A 89 -8.40 11.88 -5.83
N LEU A 90 -7.50 11.00 -5.36
CA LEU A 90 -7.80 10.06 -4.26
C LEU A 90 -7.03 10.34 -2.96
N HIS A 91 -6.12 11.33 -2.89
CA HIS A 91 -5.22 11.52 -1.75
C HIS A 91 -5.96 11.67 -0.42
N ASP A 92 -7.11 12.35 -0.46
CA ASP A 92 -7.96 12.67 0.68
C ASP A 92 -9.19 11.77 0.83
N ILE A 93 -9.33 10.72 0.01
CA ILE A 93 -10.50 9.82 0.01
C ILE A 93 -10.76 9.17 1.39
N GLY A 94 -9.72 9.11 2.24
CA GLY A 94 -9.81 8.60 3.61
C GLY A 94 -10.36 9.58 4.65
N LYS A 95 -10.41 10.90 4.37
CA LYS A 95 -10.81 11.91 5.35
C LYS A 95 -12.20 11.63 5.96
N PRO A 96 -13.27 11.35 5.18
CA PRO A 96 -14.61 11.14 5.75
C PRO A 96 -14.69 10.04 6.80
N ALA A 97 -13.82 9.02 6.73
CA ALA A 97 -13.83 7.90 7.66
C ALA A 97 -13.18 8.24 9.03
N VAL A 98 -12.39 9.32 9.11
CA VAL A 98 -11.58 9.64 10.30
C VAL A 98 -11.68 11.10 10.76
N THR A 99 -12.38 11.96 10.02
CA THR A 99 -12.58 13.37 10.38
C THR A 99 -13.37 13.51 11.69
N LYS A 100 -12.89 14.36 12.59
CA LYS A 100 -13.51 14.65 13.90
C LYS A 100 -13.46 16.14 14.20
N HIS A 101 -14.45 16.60 14.96
CA HIS A 101 -14.42 17.90 15.63
C HIS A 101 -13.72 17.74 16.98
N GLU A 102 -12.64 18.49 17.17
CA GLU A 102 -11.85 18.49 18.39
C GLU A 102 -12.48 19.41 19.45
N GLU A 103 -12.15 19.20 20.72
CA GLU A 103 -12.69 19.99 21.84
C GLU A 103 -12.36 21.49 21.74
N ASN A 104 -11.25 21.84 21.10
CA ASN A 104 -10.81 23.22 20.88
C ASN A 104 -11.49 23.88 19.66
N GLY A 105 -12.49 23.23 19.06
CA GLY A 105 -13.22 23.73 17.88
C GLY A 105 -12.48 23.55 16.55
N ARG A 106 -11.29 22.95 16.54
CA ARG A 106 -10.55 22.60 15.32
C ARG A 106 -11.10 21.31 14.70
N ILE A 107 -10.78 21.08 13.42
CA ILE A 107 -11.13 19.83 12.73
C ILE A 107 -9.85 19.07 12.42
N SER A 108 -9.85 17.76 12.68
CA SER A 108 -8.71 16.90 12.36
C SER A 108 -9.15 15.64 11.62
N SER A 109 -8.29 15.14 10.74
CA SER A 109 -8.50 13.89 9.99
C SER A 109 -7.32 12.95 10.19
N ARG A 110 -6.88 12.76 11.44
CA ARG A 110 -5.67 11.99 11.76
C ARG A 110 -5.76 10.55 11.23
N GLY A 111 -4.76 10.13 10.46
CA GLY A 111 -4.67 8.79 9.88
C GLY A 111 -5.38 8.59 8.54
N HIS A 112 -5.93 9.65 7.94
CA HIS A 112 -6.66 9.55 6.66
C HIS A 112 -5.77 9.05 5.52
N SER A 113 -4.47 9.36 5.47
CA SER A 113 -3.58 8.93 4.38
C SER A 113 -3.50 7.39 4.28
N ARG A 114 -3.38 6.70 5.43
CA ARG A 114 -3.37 5.23 5.49
C ARG A 114 -4.72 4.63 5.11
N VAL A 115 -5.81 5.21 5.62
CA VAL A 115 -7.17 4.77 5.29
C VAL A 115 -7.49 5.02 3.81
N GLY A 116 -7.09 6.16 3.29
CA GLY A 116 -7.25 6.59 1.91
C GLY A 116 -6.53 5.65 0.94
N ALA A 117 -5.26 5.31 1.22
CA ALA A 117 -4.54 4.31 0.43
C ALA A 117 -5.24 2.95 0.42
N SER A 118 -5.83 2.53 1.55
CA SER A 118 -6.60 1.28 1.64
C SER A 118 -7.91 1.32 0.84
N ILE A 119 -8.60 2.46 0.81
CA ILE A 119 -9.82 2.67 0.02
C ILE A 119 -9.46 2.70 -1.48
N ALA A 120 -8.48 3.53 -1.86
CA ALA A 120 -8.00 3.64 -3.24
C ALA A 120 -7.60 2.28 -3.80
N ARG A 121 -6.82 1.49 -3.05
CA ARG A 121 -6.44 0.13 -3.45
C ARG A 121 -7.63 -0.75 -3.79
N GLN A 122 -8.69 -0.74 -2.96
CA GLN A 122 -9.90 -1.52 -3.24
C GLN A 122 -10.62 -1.03 -4.50
N LEU A 123 -10.85 0.28 -4.62
CA LEU A 123 -11.53 0.85 -5.79
C LEU A 123 -10.81 0.48 -7.09
N LEU A 124 -9.48 0.55 -7.08
CA LEU A 124 -8.65 0.28 -8.24
C LEU A 124 -8.49 -1.20 -8.55
N TRP A 125 -8.44 -2.06 -7.52
CA TRP A 125 -8.49 -3.52 -7.70
C TRP A 125 -9.84 -3.95 -8.29
N HIS A 126 -10.95 -3.38 -7.83
CA HIS A 126 -12.27 -3.58 -8.44
C HIS A 126 -12.37 -3.04 -9.86
N ALA A 127 -11.62 -1.98 -10.19
CA ALA A 127 -11.52 -1.48 -11.55
C ALA A 127 -10.63 -2.34 -12.47
N GLY A 128 -10.00 -3.40 -11.95
CA GLY A 128 -9.07 -4.24 -12.72
C GLY A 128 -7.76 -3.52 -13.05
N SER A 129 -7.37 -2.53 -12.25
CA SER A 129 -6.12 -1.80 -12.47
C SER A 129 -4.90 -2.69 -12.19
N PRO A 130 -3.82 -2.61 -13.01
CA PRO A 130 -2.60 -3.38 -12.78
C PRO A 130 -2.00 -3.13 -11.40
N PHE A 131 -1.42 -4.18 -10.79
CA PHE A 131 -0.85 -4.12 -9.44
C PHE A 131 0.20 -3.02 -9.31
N ALA A 132 1.23 -3.01 -10.17
CA ALA A 132 2.29 -2.01 -10.14
C ALA A 132 1.73 -0.58 -10.26
N TRP A 133 0.72 -0.39 -11.11
CA TRP A 133 0.07 0.91 -11.29
C TRP A 133 -0.67 1.35 -10.02
N ARG A 134 -1.46 0.45 -9.45
CA ARG A 134 -2.24 0.69 -8.25
C ARG A 134 -1.37 0.92 -7.01
N GLU A 135 -0.30 0.17 -6.83
CA GLU A 135 0.55 0.33 -5.64
C GLU A 135 1.42 1.58 -5.71
N ALA A 136 1.86 2.00 -6.91
CA ALA A 136 2.61 3.25 -7.08
C ALA A 136 1.82 4.47 -6.59
N LEU A 137 0.57 4.64 -7.02
CA LEU A 137 -0.28 5.75 -6.56
C LEU A 137 -0.73 5.58 -5.09
N CYS A 138 -0.97 4.34 -4.61
CA CYS A 138 -1.30 4.12 -3.20
C CYS A 138 -0.13 4.48 -2.27
N GLY A 139 1.12 4.31 -2.73
CA GLY A 139 2.31 4.78 -2.03
C GLY A 139 2.31 6.29 -1.87
N ILE A 140 2.00 7.04 -2.94
CA ILE A 140 1.86 8.50 -2.90
C ILE A 140 0.74 8.91 -1.95
N ILE A 141 -0.47 8.34 -2.07
CA ILE A 141 -1.61 8.64 -1.18
C ILE A 141 -1.25 8.39 0.29
N ASN A 142 -0.52 7.31 0.58
CA ASN A 142 -0.13 6.98 1.95
C ASN A 142 0.83 8.04 2.54
N GLN A 143 1.71 8.59 1.71
CA GLN A 143 2.79 9.49 2.13
C GLN A 143 2.55 10.96 1.78
N HIS A 144 1.42 11.32 1.16
CA HIS A 144 1.21 12.62 0.49
C HIS A 144 1.48 13.86 1.34
N GLN A 145 1.33 13.73 2.66
CA GLN A 145 1.57 14.83 3.58
C GLN A 145 3.00 14.90 4.14
N LEU A 146 3.81 13.84 3.99
CA LEU A 146 5.17 13.75 4.52
C LEU A 146 6.04 14.96 4.12
N PRO A 147 6.04 15.41 2.85
CA PRO A 147 6.88 16.53 2.44
C PRO A 147 6.64 17.82 3.22
N PHE A 148 5.45 18.03 3.80
CA PHE A 148 5.16 19.24 4.56
C PHE A 148 5.92 19.35 5.89
N TRP A 149 6.46 18.23 6.39
CA TRP A 149 7.07 18.18 7.72
C TRP A 149 8.29 17.26 7.79
N LEU A 150 8.81 16.78 6.65
CA LEU A 150 9.93 15.83 6.63
C LEU A 150 11.12 16.36 7.42
N ILE A 151 11.53 17.61 7.14
CA ILE A 151 12.69 18.26 7.75
C ILE A 151 12.54 18.52 9.26
N GLU A 152 11.32 18.54 9.77
CA GLU A 152 11.02 18.76 11.20
C GLU A 152 11.09 17.47 12.02
N ARG A 153 11.32 16.31 11.38
CA ARG A 153 11.41 15.01 12.05
C ARG A 153 12.78 14.81 12.66
N ASP A 154 12.83 13.95 13.68
CA ASP A 154 14.07 13.65 14.41
C ASP A 154 15.15 13.05 13.48
N ASP A 155 14.74 12.25 12.49
CA ASP A 155 15.62 11.61 11.51
C ASP A 155 15.04 11.74 10.09
N PRO A 156 15.20 12.92 9.45
CA PRO A 156 14.63 13.20 8.14
C PRO A 156 15.27 12.35 7.04
N GLU A 157 16.57 12.08 7.13
CA GLU A 157 17.30 11.23 6.18
C GLU A 157 16.75 9.81 6.20
N ARG A 158 16.56 9.23 7.39
CA ARG A 158 15.99 7.89 7.49
C ARG A 158 14.59 7.81 6.91
N LEU A 159 13.74 8.79 7.22
CA LEU A 159 12.38 8.83 6.67
C LEU A 159 12.40 9.04 5.15
N ALA A 160 13.36 9.79 4.62
CA ALA A 160 13.54 9.94 3.17
C ALA A 160 13.88 8.58 2.53
N ILE A 161 14.83 7.85 3.10
CA ILE A 161 15.21 6.50 2.68
C ILE A 161 14.02 5.55 2.76
N GLU A 162 13.31 5.49 3.89
CA GLU A 162 12.16 4.61 4.08
C GLU A 162 11.03 4.93 3.07
N THR A 163 10.83 6.21 2.76
CA THR A 163 9.81 6.68 1.81
C THR A 163 10.17 6.32 0.38
N SER A 164 11.44 6.43 -0.01
CA SER A 164 11.91 6.09 -1.36
C SER A 164 11.64 4.65 -1.78
N TRP A 165 11.53 3.73 -0.81
CA TRP A 165 11.18 2.34 -1.04
C TRP A 165 9.66 2.10 -1.17
N ARG A 166 8.85 3.04 -0.69
CA ARG A 166 7.38 2.98 -0.73
C ARG A 166 6.80 3.66 -1.96
N CYS A 167 7.34 4.80 -2.36
CA CYS A 167 6.94 5.53 -3.57
C CYS A 167 8.11 6.36 -4.10
N ARG A 168 7.99 6.80 -5.35
CA ARG A 168 8.91 7.74 -6.01
C ARG A 168 8.87 9.11 -5.31
N PRO A 169 9.96 9.57 -4.67
CA PRO A 169 9.91 10.83 -3.92
C PRO A 169 9.73 12.09 -4.75
N ASP A 170 10.25 12.14 -5.97
CA ASP A 170 10.00 13.25 -6.90
C ASP A 170 8.51 13.38 -7.24
N TYR A 171 7.82 12.27 -7.49
CA TYR A 171 6.36 12.27 -7.69
C TYR A 171 5.61 12.66 -6.42
N LEU A 172 6.08 12.20 -5.26
CA LEU A 172 5.52 12.60 -3.97
C LEU A 172 5.65 14.11 -3.74
N CYS A 173 6.79 14.71 -4.06
CA CYS A 173 7.03 16.14 -3.91
C CYS A 173 6.24 16.96 -4.93
N LEU A 174 6.14 16.52 -6.19
CA LEU A 174 5.29 17.15 -7.19
C LEU A 174 3.81 17.13 -6.79
N HIS A 175 3.34 16.01 -6.23
CA HIS A 175 2.00 15.94 -5.64
C HIS A 175 1.83 16.88 -4.45
N ALA A 176 2.77 16.89 -3.50
CA ALA A 176 2.69 17.73 -2.31
C ALA A 176 2.72 19.23 -2.64
N LYS A 177 3.49 19.63 -3.66
CA LYS A 177 3.48 20.99 -4.22
C LYS A 177 2.08 21.36 -4.72
N ALA A 178 1.44 20.49 -5.50
CA ALA A 178 0.08 20.74 -5.98
C ALA A 178 -0.97 20.77 -4.86
N ASP A 179 -0.83 19.91 -3.85
CA ASP A 179 -1.66 19.93 -2.64
C ASP A 179 -1.54 21.30 -1.94
N ALA A 180 -0.30 21.77 -1.69
CA ALA A 180 -0.05 23.08 -1.11
C ALA A 180 -0.64 24.24 -1.94
N LEU A 181 -0.50 24.19 -3.26
CA LEU A 181 -1.07 25.19 -4.18
C LEU A 181 -2.60 25.21 -4.12
N GLY A 182 -3.23 24.03 -3.97
CA GLY A 182 -4.67 23.84 -3.85
C GLY A 182 -5.28 24.22 -2.49
N ARG A 183 -4.48 24.67 -1.51
CA ARG A 183 -4.97 25.17 -0.21
C ARG A 183 -5.29 26.65 -0.24
N THR A 184 -6.25 27.09 0.56
CA THR A 184 -6.43 28.50 0.91
C THR A 184 -6.08 28.68 2.39
N CYS A 185 -4.85 29.07 2.67
CA CYS A 185 -4.34 29.27 4.03
C CYS A 185 -3.29 30.39 4.09
N GLN A 186 -3.02 30.91 5.28
CA GLN A 186 -2.05 31.99 5.50
C GLN A 186 -0.59 31.52 5.37
N ASP A 187 -0.34 30.25 5.66
CA ASP A 187 0.97 29.61 5.72
C ASP A 187 1.35 28.87 4.43
N LYS A 188 0.63 29.09 3.31
CA LYS A 188 0.90 28.42 2.02
C LYS A 188 2.36 28.48 1.60
N GLN A 189 2.98 29.65 1.72
CA GLN A 189 4.38 29.84 1.32
C GLN A 189 5.34 28.99 2.17
N THR A 190 5.11 28.90 3.48
CA THR A 190 5.88 28.03 4.37
C THR A 190 5.71 26.56 4.00
N ILE A 191 4.50 26.14 3.63
CA ILE A 191 4.26 24.76 3.19
C ILE A 191 5.06 24.44 1.91
N LEU A 192 5.08 25.37 0.94
CA LEU A 192 5.87 25.21 -0.28
C LEU A 192 7.37 25.14 0.01
N GLU A 193 7.88 26.00 0.90
CA GLU A 193 9.27 25.95 1.35
C GLU A 193 9.61 24.60 2.03
N SER A 194 8.70 24.05 2.84
CA SER A 194 8.88 22.70 3.40
C SER A 194 8.95 21.62 2.32
N VAL A 195 8.15 21.71 1.25
CA VAL A 195 8.21 20.77 0.11
C VAL A 195 9.55 20.89 -0.63
N ASP A 196 10.06 22.11 -0.83
CA ASP A 196 11.38 22.32 -1.44
C ASP A 196 12.50 21.72 -0.56
N LEU A 197 12.45 21.92 0.75
CA LEU A 197 13.39 21.32 1.70
C LEU A 197 13.30 19.78 1.72
N ALA A 198 12.09 19.22 1.63
CA ALA A 198 11.91 17.78 1.53
C ALA A 198 12.51 17.24 0.24
N THR A 199 12.34 17.94 -0.89
CA THR A 199 12.94 17.58 -2.18
C THR A 199 14.46 17.54 -2.07
N ALA A 200 15.07 18.60 -1.52
CA ALA A 200 16.51 18.63 -1.27
C ALA A 200 16.98 17.47 -0.35
N THR A 201 16.19 17.10 0.65
CA THR A 201 16.49 15.96 1.54
C THR A 201 16.56 14.63 0.76
N PHE A 202 15.61 14.38 -0.16
CA PHE A 202 15.63 13.19 -1.00
C PHE A 202 16.79 13.19 -2.01
N GLU A 203 17.15 14.35 -2.54
CA GLU A 203 18.30 14.51 -3.44
C GLU A 203 19.62 14.25 -2.70
N GLU A 204 19.80 14.82 -1.51
CA GLU A 204 20.98 14.62 -0.66
C GLU A 204 21.16 13.16 -0.25
N ALA A 205 20.07 12.47 0.09
CA ALA A 205 20.06 11.03 0.38
C ALA A 205 20.25 10.15 -0.88
N GLY A 206 20.26 10.74 -2.09
CA GLY A 206 20.43 10.01 -3.35
C GLY A 206 19.24 9.11 -3.72
N CYS A 207 18.03 9.45 -3.26
CA CYS A 207 16.83 8.64 -3.42
C CYS A 207 15.62 9.39 -4.01
N SER A 208 15.84 10.51 -4.69
CA SER A 208 14.78 11.34 -5.29
C SER A 208 13.96 10.62 -6.37
N ASP A 209 14.62 9.90 -7.28
CA ASP A 209 13.98 9.25 -8.43
C ASP A 209 14.00 7.71 -8.33
N ARG A 210 14.43 7.16 -7.21
CA ARG A 210 14.55 5.71 -7.03
C ARG A 210 14.66 5.36 -5.56
N PRO A 211 14.34 4.11 -5.18
CA PRO A 211 14.65 3.62 -3.85
C PRO A 211 16.15 3.79 -3.53
N PHE A 212 16.45 4.13 -2.28
CA PHE A 212 17.83 4.19 -1.80
C PHE A 212 18.57 2.87 -2.09
N PRO A 213 19.78 2.91 -2.69
CA PRO A 213 20.48 1.72 -3.14
C PRO A 213 21.26 1.05 -2.01
N PHE A 214 20.57 0.28 -1.16
CA PHE A 214 21.24 -0.57 -0.16
C PHE A 214 22.24 -1.53 -0.82
N ALA A 215 23.32 -1.86 -0.10
CA ALA A 215 24.41 -2.71 -0.62
C ALA A 215 23.94 -4.12 -1.02
N ASN A 216 22.96 -4.67 -0.30
CA ASN A 216 22.31 -5.95 -0.58
C ASN A 216 20.93 -6.02 0.10
N ASP A 217 20.22 -7.14 -0.10
CA ASP A 217 18.85 -7.33 0.41
C ASP A 217 18.82 -7.41 1.94
N GLU A 218 19.82 -8.01 2.59
CA GLU A 218 19.91 -8.05 4.06
C GLU A 218 20.15 -6.65 4.66
N SER A 219 20.97 -5.81 4.01
CA SER A 219 21.18 -4.42 4.42
C SER A 219 19.86 -3.65 4.38
N ARG A 220 19.05 -3.86 3.33
CA ARG A 220 17.70 -3.29 3.24
C ARG A 220 16.80 -3.80 4.37
N VAL A 221 16.65 -5.12 4.52
CA VAL A 221 15.71 -5.69 5.49
C VAL A 221 16.09 -5.29 6.92
N SER A 222 17.36 -5.37 7.28
CA SER A 222 17.87 -5.01 8.60
C SER A 222 17.70 -3.51 8.90
N TYR A 223 17.87 -2.63 7.90
CA TYR A 223 17.63 -1.20 8.06
C TYR A 223 16.19 -0.90 8.47
N PHE A 224 15.20 -1.56 7.85
CA PHE A 224 13.79 -1.37 8.19
C PHE A 224 13.35 -2.06 9.48
N ASP A 225 14.10 -3.06 9.96
CA ASP A 225 13.74 -3.81 11.17
C ASP A 225 14.37 -3.23 12.44
N LEU A 226 15.57 -2.69 12.34
CA LEU A 226 16.35 -2.20 13.46
C LEU A 226 16.49 -0.66 13.43
N PRO A 227 16.26 0.03 14.56
CA PRO A 227 16.57 1.44 14.66
C PRO A 227 18.09 1.66 14.52
N ASP A 228 18.48 2.88 14.14
CA ASP A 228 19.87 3.36 14.18
C ASP A 228 20.87 2.58 13.30
N ARG A 229 20.39 1.89 12.25
CA ARG A 229 21.25 1.26 11.25
C ARG A 229 21.78 2.29 10.26
N ASP A 230 23.09 2.26 10.02
CA ASP A 230 23.73 3.01 8.94
C ASP A 230 23.24 2.47 7.58
N PRO A 231 22.62 3.30 6.73
CA PRO A 231 22.11 2.85 5.43
C PRO A 231 23.22 2.43 4.45
N HIS A 232 24.46 2.87 4.66
CA HIS A 232 25.62 2.51 3.84
C HIS A 232 26.36 1.26 4.34
N TYR A 233 25.97 0.70 5.49
CA TYR A 233 26.55 -0.52 6.00
C TYR A 233 26.14 -1.71 5.12
N ALA A 234 27.14 -2.45 4.62
CA ALA A 234 26.91 -3.70 3.93
C ALA A 234 26.81 -4.85 4.96
N ALA A 235 25.59 -5.32 5.19
CA ALA A 235 25.35 -6.46 6.03
C ALA A 235 25.95 -7.75 5.43
N HIS A 236 26.45 -8.61 6.30
CA HIS A 236 27.00 -9.92 5.93
C HIS A 236 25.85 -10.90 5.69
N GLU A 237 25.84 -11.55 4.52
CA GLU A 237 24.80 -12.50 4.13
C GLU A 237 25.26 -13.93 4.41
N GLU A 238 24.83 -14.48 5.54
CA GLU A 238 25.05 -15.87 5.91
C GLU A 238 23.76 -16.47 6.46
N PHE A 239 23.04 -17.16 5.57
CA PHE A 239 21.71 -17.70 5.90
C PHE A 239 21.78 -19.20 6.18
N ARG A 240 21.01 -19.63 7.19
CA ARG A 240 20.96 -21.05 7.59
C ARG A 240 20.05 -21.89 6.70
N CYS A 241 19.00 -21.28 6.17
CA CYS A 241 18.06 -21.88 5.22
C CYS A 241 17.26 -20.77 4.51
N SER A 242 16.48 -21.16 3.50
CA SER A 242 15.52 -20.31 2.80
C SER A 242 14.08 -20.66 3.17
N VAL A 243 13.27 -19.65 3.45
CA VAL A 243 11.87 -19.82 3.84
C VAL A 243 10.97 -18.96 2.96
N THR A 244 10.04 -19.62 2.26
CA THR A 244 9.01 -18.94 1.48
C THR A 244 7.75 -18.76 2.30
N VAL A 245 7.38 -17.51 2.59
CA VAL A 245 6.14 -17.14 3.30
C VAL A 245 5.07 -16.81 2.28
N MET A 246 3.96 -17.56 2.28
CA MET A 246 2.83 -17.23 1.41
C MET A 246 2.02 -16.05 1.97
N SER A 247 1.53 -15.20 1.07
CA SER A 247 0.63 -14.10 1.37
C SER A 247 -0.44 -13.97 0.28
N GLY A 248 -1.70 -13.81 0.66
CA GLY A 248 -2.81 -13.64 -0.26
C GLY A 248 -4.14 -14.09 0.32
N LEU A 249 -5.23 -13.55 -0.23
CA LEU A 249 -6.60 -13.85 0.21
C LEU A 249 -6.92 -15.36 0.11
N PRO A 250 -7.89 -15.88 0.88
CA PRO A 250 -8.39 -17.24 0.67
C PRO A 250 -8.90 -17.42 -0.77
N GLY A 251 -8.55 -18.53 -1.43
CA GLY A 251 -9.02 -18.84 -2.78
C GLY A 251 -8.24 -18.19 -3.93
N VAL A 252 -7.15 -17.44 -3.65
CA VAL A 252 -6.29 -16.86 -4.71
C VAL A 252 -5.40 -17.88 -5.44
N GLY A 253 -5.27 -19.10 -4.91
CA GLY A 253 -4.42 -20.15 -5.51
C GLY A 253 -3.06 -20.37 -4.84
N LYS A 254 -2.88 -20.02 -3.55
CA LYS A 254 -1.61 -20.24 -2.82
C LYS A 254 -1.11 -21.69 -2.89
N ASP A 255 -2.00 -22.67 -2.67
CA ASP A 255 -1.62 -24.09 -2.69
C ASP A 255 -1.19 -24.55 -4.09
N THR A 256 -1.86 -24.05 -5.14
CA THR A 256 -1.46 -24.27 -6.53
C THR A 256 -0.09 -23.65 -6.81
N TRP A 257 0.17 -22.44 -6.33
CA TRP A 257 1.48 -21.80 -6.45
C TRP A 257 2.58 -22.63 -5.76
N ILE A 258 2.32 -23.14 -4.55
CA ILE A 258 3.26 -24.01 -3.81
C ILE A 258 3.54 -25.29 -4.60
N ALA A 259 2.49 -25.96 -5.10
CA ALA A 259 2.63 -27.20 -5.86
C ALA A 259 3.50 -27.02 -7.12
N ASN A 260 3.42 -25.85 -7.77
CA ASN A 260 4.15 -25.54 -8.99
C ASN A 260 5.58 -25.04 -8.75
N ASN A 261 5.85 -24.37 -7.62
CA ASN A 261 7.11 -23.65 -7.40
C ASN A 261 7.98 -24.22 -6.27
N ARG A 262 7.40 -24.99 -5.34
CA ARG A 262 8.03 -25.46 -4.10
C ARG A 262 7.68 -26.93 -3.81
N THR A 263 7.53 -27.74 -4.85
CA THR A 263 7.01 -29.13 -4.80
C THR A 263 7.76 -30.05 -3.81
N HIS A 264 9.05 -29.81 -3.57
CA HIS A 264 9.89 -30.64 -2.69
C HIS A 264 10.11 -30.05 -1.29
N HIS A 265 9.55 -28.88 -1.00
CA HIS A 265 9.75 -28.22 0.29
C HIS A 265 8.68 -28.69 1.29
N PRO A 266 9.06 -28.99 2.55
CA PRO A 266 8.08 -29.14 3.64
C PRO A 266 7.18 -27.90 3.73
N VAL A 267 5.91 -28.10 4.04
CA VAL A 267 4.92 -27.02 4.16
C VAL A 267 4.37 -26.99 5.58
N VAL A 268 4.60 -25.88 6.29
CA VAL A 268 3.93 -25.55 7.54
C VAL A 268 2.68 -24.75 7.21
N SER A 269 1.53 -25.43 7.14
CA SER A 269 0.23 -24.82 6.84
C SER A 269 -0.65 -24.73 8.07
N LEU A 270 -1.13 -23.52 8.39
CA LEU A 270 -2.07 -23.33 9.49
C LEU A 270 -3.43 -23.98 9.19
N ASP A 271 -3.83 -24.08 7.92
CA ASP A 271 -5.10 -24.69 7.53
C ASP A 271 -5.02 -26.22 7.75
N LEU A 272 -3.90 -26.87 7.37
CA LEU A 272 -3.69 -28.30 7.65
C LEU A 272 -3.64 -28.59 9.16
N ILE A 273 -2.97 -27.75 9.94
CA ILE A 273 -2.90 -27.93 11.41
C ILE A 273 -4.29 -27.77 12.06
N ARG A 274 -5.15 -26.89 11.55
CA ARG A 274 -6.55 -26.78 12.02
C ARG A 274 -7.33 -28.07 11.77
N GLU A 275 -7.19 -28.63 10.58
CA GLU A 275 -7.84 -29.89 10.22
C GLU A 275 -7.35 -31.04 11.11
N GLU A 276 -6.04 -31.17 11.30
CA GLU A 276 -5.44 -32.17 12.18
C GLU A 276 -5.95 -32.10 13.62
N PHE A 277 -6.17 -30.88 14.14
CA PHE A 277 -6.66 -30.66 15.51
C PHE A 277 -8.19 -30.60 15.61
N GLY A 278 -8.92 -30.64 14.49
CA GLY A 278 -10.37 -30.46 14.47
C GLY A 278 -10.84 -29.09 14.96
N VAL A 279 -10.02 -28.04 14.81
CA VAL A 279 -10.30 -26.68 15.28
C VAL A 279 -10.91 -25.85 14.15
N SER A 280 -12.10 -25.29 14.37
CA SER A 280 -12.72 -24.39 13.38
C SER A 280 -11.91 -23.09 13.24
N ALA A 281 -11.96 -22.46 12.06
CA ALA A 281 -11.34 -21.15 11.82
C ALA A 281 -11.88 -20.03 12.74
N THR A 282 -13.06 -20.23 13.33
CA THR A 282 -13.71 -19.29 14.28
C THR A 282 -13.32 -19.51 15.73
N ASP A 283 -12.69 -20.64 16.05
CA ASP A 283 -12.39 -21.05 17.43
C ASP A 283 -11.09 -20.42 17.93
N ASN A 284 -10.68 -20.74 19.16
CA ASN A 284 -9.40 -20.25 19.71
C ASN A 284 -8.21 -20.82 18.93
N GLN A 285 -7.52 -19.96 18.19
CA GLN A 285 -6.42 -20.33 17.30
C GLN A 285 -5.07 -20.51 18.02
N GLY A 286 -5.00 -20.34 19.35
CA GLY A 286 -3.74 -20.32 20.09
C GLY A 286 -2.90 -21.61 19.92
N GLN A 287 -3.54 -22.77 20.03
CA GLN A 287 -2.87 -24.07 19.89
C GLN A 287 -2.36 -24.32 18.47
N VAL A 288 -3.14 -23.94 17.45
CA VAL A 288 -2.77 -24.04 16.02
C VAL A 288 -1.53 -23.19 15.74
N ILE A 289 -1.53 -21.94 16.20
CA ILE A 289 -0.39 -21.02 16.01
C ILE A 289 0.86 -21.54 16.73
N GLN A 290 0.72 -22.05 17.95
CA GLN A 290 1.84 -22.64 18.69
C GLN A 290 2.43 -23.86 17.98
N ALA A 291 1.58 -24.77 17.51
CA ALA A 291 2.02 -25.95 16.77
C ALA A 291 2.70 -25.57 15.44
N ALA A 292 2.17 -24.59 14.72
CA ALA A 292 2.79 -24.08 13.50
C ALA A 292 4.18 -23.49 13.76
N HIS A 293 4.32 -22.65 14.78
CA HIS A 293 5.63 -22.11 15.17
C HIS A 293 6.62 -23.19 15.59
N GLU A 294 6.18 -24.24 16.30
CA GLU A 294 7.11 -25.31 16.69
C GLU A 294 7.58 -26.13 15.49
N ARG A 295 6.69 -26.50 14.55
CA ARG A 295 7.08 -27.14 13.29
C ARG A 295 8.06 -26.27 12.48
N ALA A 296 7.83 -24.97 12.42
CA ALA A 296 8.77 -24.04 11.80
C ALA A 296 10.14 -24.06 12.50
N ARG A 297 10.17 -24.04 13.84
CA ARG A 297 11.44 -24.12 14.61
C ARG A 297 12.20 -25.42 14.38
N GLU A 298 11.51 -26.55 14.20
CA GLU A 298 12.16 -27.82 13.86
C GLU A 298 12.95 -27.70 12.54
N HIS A 299 12.33 -27.15 11.50
CA HIS A 299 13.00 -26.89 10.21
C HIS A 299 14.14 -25.86 10.33
N LEU A 300 13.91 -24.75 11.04
CA LEU A 300 14.91 -23.69 11.24
C LEU A 300 16.14 -24.20 12.00
N ARG A 301 15.95 -24.99 13.07
CA ARG A 301 17.05 -25.61 13.84
C ARG A 301 17.86 -26.56 12.97
N ALA A 302 17.19 -27.29 12.07
CA ALA A 302 17.80 -28.22 11.14
C ALA A 302 18.43 -27.56 9.90
N GLY A 303 18.23 -26.25 9.68
CA GLY A 303 18.67 -25.58 8.45
C GLY A 303 17.97 -26.11 7.20
N THR A 304 16.71 -26.52 7.32
CA THR A 304 15.93 -27.06 6.19
C THR A 304 15.06 -25.96 5.59
N ASP A 305 15.11 -25.83 4.26
CA ASP A 305 14.23 -24.93 3.52
C ASP A 305 12.76 -25.39 3.63
N PHE A 306 11.83 -24.47 3.82
CA PHE A 306 10.40 -24.81 3.95
C PHE A 306 9.48 -23.67 3.49
N VAL A 307 8.19 -23.98 3.37
CA VAL A 307 7.14 -23.00 3.07
C VAL A 307 6.27 -22.77 4.30
N TRP A 308 6.04 -21.51 4.65
CA TRP A 308 5.02 -21.11 5.60
C TRP A 308 3.75 -20.69 4.87
N ASN A 309 2.70 -21.50 4.95
CA ASN A 309 1.44 -21.24 4.26
C ASN A 309 0.35 -20.71 5.21
N ALA A 310 -0.02 -19.45 5.02
CA ALA A 310 -1.13 -18.79 5.69
C ALA A 310 -1.69 -17.69 4.78
N THR A 311 -2.80 -17.07 5.17
CA THR A 311 -3.36 -15.93 4.42
C THR A 311 -2.49 -14.68 4.50
N ASN A 312 -1.94 -14.35 5.68
CA ASN A 312 -0.93 -13.29 5.87
C ASN A 312 -1.28 -11.92 5.24
N VAL A 313 -2.58 -11.58 5.23
CA VAL A 313 -3.13 -10.42 4.51
C VAL A 313 -2.74 -9.04 5.08
N THR A 314 -2.29 -8.97 6.34
CA THR A 314 -1.85 -7.71 6.97
C THR A 314 -0.36 -7.78 7.30
N ARG A 315 0.31 -6.62 7.31
CA ARG A 315 1.70 -6.48 7.76
C ARG A 315 1.88 -6.99 9.18
N GLN A 316 0.92 -6.71 10.06
CA GLN A 316 0.96 -7.20 11.44
C GLN A 316 0.99 -8.74 11.51
N ASN A 317 0.20 -9.43 10.69
CA ASN A 317 0.20 -10.90 10.69
C ASN A 317 1.51 -11.46 10.12
N ARG A 318 2.01 -10.88 9.02
CA ARG A 318 3.32 -11.26 8.46
C ARG A 318 4.46 -11.05 9.46
N SER A 319 4.49 -9.91 10.15
CA SER A 319 5.58 -9.56 11.08
C SER A 319 5.85 -10.61 12.16
N LYS A 320 4.83 -11.38 12.57
CA LYS A 320 4.98 -12.44 13.58
C LYS A 320 5.86 -13.57 13.10
N ILE A 321 5.58 -14.09 11.89
CA ILE A 321 6.40 -15.16 11.31
C ILE A 321 7.74 -14.59 10.85
N LEU A 322 7.77 -13.43 10.20
CA LEU A 322 9.01 -12.82 9.73
C LEU A 322 10.04 -12.63 10.85
N ARG A 323 9.61 -12.18 12.04
CA ARG A 323 10.49 -12.08 13.22
C ARG A 323 11.07 -13.44 13.64
N LEU A 324 10.24 -14.48 13.72
CA LEU A 324 10.71 -15.84 14.05
C LEU A 324 11.75 -16.33 13.04
N LEU A 325 11.57 -16.04 11.75
CA LEU A 325 12.52 -16.44 10.71
C LEU A 325 13.85 -15.68 10.83
N ARG A 326 13.79 -14.38 11.13
CA ARG A 326 14.98 -13.54 11.36
C ARG A 326 15.78 -13.97 12.58
N ASP A 327 15.12 -14.38 13.67
CA ASP A 327 15.78 -14.90 14.88
C ASP A 327 16.64 -16.16 14.63
N TYR A 328 16.49 -16.79 13.46
CA TYR A 328 17.21 -17.99 13.03
C TYR A 328 18.09 -17.76 11.80
N ASP A 329 18.33 -16.50 11.42
CA ASP A 329 19.16 -16.13 10.25
C ASP A 329 18.67 -16.81 8.96
N ALA A 330 17.35 -16.86 8.75
CA ALA A 330 16.76 -17.41 7.53
C ALA A 330 16.75 -16.37 6.41
N TYR A 331 17.06 -16.82 5.19
CA TYR A 331 16.74 -16.06 3.99
C TYR A 331 15.23 -16.12 3.76
N ILE A 332 14.59 -14.96 3.69
CA ILE A 332 13.13 -14.87 3.64
C ILE A 332 12.69 -14.41 2.26
N GLU A 333 11.80 -15.19 1.65
CA GLU A 333 11.03 -14.81 0.48
C GLU A 333 9.55 -14.68 0.86
N ILE A 334 8.83 -13.68 0.34
CA ILE A 334 7.37 -13.62 0.45
C ILE A 334 6.77 -13.86 -0.93
N ALA A 335 6.01 -14.94 -1.08
CA ALA A 335 5.23 -15.21 -2.28
C ALA A 335 3.83 -14.60 -2.14
N TYR A 336 3.60 -13.47 -2.80
CA TYR A 336 2.32 -12.77 -2.85
C TYR A 336 1.50 -13.21 -4.07
N VAL A 337 0.32 -13.78 -3.81
CA VAL A 337 -0.60 -14.24 -4.85
C VAL A 337 -1.86 -13.40 -4.81
N GLU A 338 -2.14 -12.71 -5.92
CA GLU A 338 -3.34 -11.88 -6.10
C GLU A 338 -3.98 -12.18 -7.45
N VAL A 339 -5.32 -12.18 -7.47
CA VAL A 339 -6.14 -12.26 -8.68
C VAL A 339 -7.20 -11.16 -8.64
N GLY A 340 -7.84 -10.87 -9.77
CA GLY A 340 -8.97 -9.93 -9.81
C GLY A 340 -10.16 -10.41 -8.97
N PRO A 341 -11.04 -9.51 -8.50
CA PRO A 341 -12.12 -9.86 -7.59
C PRO A 341 -13.10 -10.89 -8.18
N GLU A 342 -13.46 -10.78 -9.46
CA GLU A 342 -14.35 -11.74 -10.11
C GLU A 342 -13.74 -13.16 -10.13
N GLN A 343 -12.46 -13.25 -10.51
CA GLN A 343 -11.73 -14.52 -10.49
C GLN A 343 -11.60 -15.06 -9.06
N LEU A 344 -11.36 -14.20 -8.06
CA LEU A 344 -11.27 -14.62 -6.66
C LEU A 344 -12.57 -15.30 -6.19
N HIS A 345 -13.72 -14.65 -6.41
CA HIS A 345 -15.01 -15.23 -6.02
C HIS A 345 -15.35 -16.49 -6.81
N GLN A 346 -15.02 -16.52 -8.11
CA GLN A 346 -15.22 -17.72 -8.93
C GLN A 346 -14.40 -18.90 -8.40
N GLN A 347 -13.10 -18.70 -8.15
CA GLN A 347 -12.21 -19.72 -7.61
C GLN A 347 -12.66 -20.18 -6.23
N ASN A 348 -13.04 -19.23 -5.35
CA ASN A 348 -13.47 -19.56 -4.01
C ASN A 348 -14.77 -20.38 -3.97
N ARG A 349 -15.77 -20.05 -4.80
CA ARG A 349 -17.03 -20.80 -4.89
C ARG A 349 -16.84 -22.23 -5.44
N GLY A 350 -15.76 -22.47 -6.18
CA GLY A 350 -15.42 -23.79 -6.71
C GLY A 350 -14.75 -24.73 -5.72
N ARG A 351 -14.41 -24.27 -4.51
CA ARG A 351 -13.70 -25.06 -3.49
C ARG A 351 -14.65 -25.86 -2.61
N SER A 352 -14.19 -27.04 -2.15
CA SER A 352 -14.91 -27.84 -1.15
C SER A 352 -14.98 -27.15 0.23
N ASP A 353 -14.01 -26.30 0.53
CA ASP A 353 -13.84 -25.53 1.77
C ASP A 353 -14.07 -24.02 1.54
N ALA A 354 -15.05 -23.69 0.68
CA ALA A 354 -15.34 -22.31 0.30
C ALA A 354 -15.57 -21.39 1.51
N VAL A 355 -14.91 -20.24 1.51
CA VAL A 355 -15.06 -19.21 2.54
C VAL A 355 -16.26 -18.32 2.17
N PRO A 356 -17.13 -17.88 3.10
CA PRO A 356 -18.23 -16.98 2.76
C PRO A 356 -17.74 -15.68 2.09
N ASP A 357 -18.42 -15.22 1.04
CA ASP A 357 -18.04 -14.01 0.28
C ASP A 357 -17.85 -12.79 1.21
N ALA A 358 -18.70 -12.61 2.22
CA ALA A 358 -18.57 -11.52 3.20
C ALA A 358 -17.25 -11.56 4.01
N VAL A 359 -16.69 -12.75 4.24
CA VAL A 359 -15.39 -12.89 4.92
C VAL A 359 -14.26 -12.53 3.96
N ILE A 360 -14.36 -12.90 2.68
CA ILE A 360 -13.40 -12.48 1.65
C ILE A 360 -13.39 -10.97 1.51
N ASP A 361 -14.57 -10.34 1.38
CA ASP A 361 -14.70 -8.89 1.27
C ASP A 361 -14.11 -8.17 2.49
N HIS A 362 -14.31 -8.73 3.69
CA HIS A 362 -13.72 -8.20 4.92
C HIS A 362 -12.20 -8.34 4.98
N LEU A 363 -11.64 -9.44 4.47
CA LEU A 363 -10.19 -9.62 4.39
C LEU A 363 -9.57 -8.75 3.30
N ALA A 364 -10.23 -8.61 2.15
CA ALA A 364 -9.82 -7.72 1.06
C ALA A 364 -9.74 -6.27 1.55
N LYS A 365 -10.67 -5.86 2.43
CA LYS A 365 -10.62 -4.54 3.09
C LYS A 365 -9.39 -4.28 3.94
N LYS A 366 -8.74 -5.35 4.42
CA LYS A 366 -7.56 -5.29 5.28
C LYS A 366 -6.28 -5.68 4.55
N LEU A 367 -6.36 -5.96 3.25
CA LEU A 367 -5.24 -6.43 2.48
C LEU A 367 -4.19 -5.33 2.36
N GLU A 368 -3.04 -5.59 2.96
CA GLU A 368 -1.82 -4.81 2.82
C GLU A 368 -0.84 -5.69 2.03
N PRO A 369 -0.61 -5.45 0.74
CA PRO A 369 0.41 -6.18 -0.02
C PRO A 369 1.76 -6.16 0.71
N PRO A 370 2.59 -7.21 0.61
CA PRO A 370 3.92 -7.21 1.18
C PRO A 370 4.77 -6.09 0.60
N GLU A 371 5.36 -5.29 1.46
CA GLU A 371 6.31 -4.26 1.06
C GLU A 371 7.68 -4.89 0.78
N THR A 372 8.44 -4.31 -0.15
CA THR A 372 9.71 -4.87 -0.63
C THR A 372 10.80 -4.96 0.43
N TRP A 373 10.67 -4.21 1.54
CA TRP A 373 11.57 -4.29 2.69
C TRP A 373 11.11 -5.29 3.77
N GLU A 374 9.95 -5.95 3.64
CA GLU A 374 9.53 -6.95 4.62
C GLU A 374 10.37 -8.23 4.56
N ALA A 375 10.97 -8.52 3.40
CA ALA A 375 11.77 -9.71 3.14
C ALA A 375 12.89 -9.45 2.13
N HIS A 376 13.80 -10.40 2.02
CA HIS A 376 14.92 -10.32 1.08
C HIS A 376 14.42 -10.33 -0.36
N ARG A 377 13.34 -11.08 -0.61
CA ARG A 377 12.69 -11.12 -1.91
C ARG A 377 11.18 -11.17 -1.79
N ILE A 378 10.49 -10.39 -2.62
CA ILE A 378 9.06 -10.54 -2.88
C ILE A 378 8.90 -11.24 -4.22
N ILE A 379 8.14 -12.33 -4.24
CA ILE A 379 7.79 -13.09 -5.44
C ILE A 379 6.31 -12.89 -5.68
N GLY A 380 5.91 -12.48 -6.87
CA GLY A 380 4.50 -12.44 -7.22
C GLY A 380 4.34 -12.53 -8.73
N ASP A 381 3.29 -13.20 -9.18
CA ASP A 381 2.89 -13.26 -10.60
C ASP A 381 2.29 -11.94 -11.10
N VAL A 382 2.42 -10.87 -10.29
CA VAL A 382 1.80 -9.54 -10.49
C VAL A 382 2.81 -8.39 -10.36
N LEU A 383 4.11 -8.70 -10.14
CA LEU A 383 5.21 -7.72 -10.17
C LEU A 383 5.79 -7.57 -11.58
#